data_AF-A0A2U1FQU1-F1
#
_entry.id   AF-A0A2U1FQU1-F1
#
_cell.length_a   1.000
_cell.length_b   1.000
_cell.length_c   1.000
_cell.angle_alpha   90.00
_cell.angle_beta   90.00
_cell.angle_gamma   90.00
#
_symmetry.space_group_name_H-M   'P 1'
#
loop_
_entity.id
_entity.type
_entity.pdbx_description
1 polymer ?
#
loop_
_entity_poly.entity_id
_entity_poly.type
_entity_poly.pdbx_seq_one_letter_code
_entity_poly.pdbx_strand_id
1 'polypeptide(L)'
;MATVHAAGAVLWRPAGDAAEVAVVHRPHHGDWSLPKGKVDPGESRVDAAVRELAEETGFAAVLGRHLHTVRYPVGGDEKVVDFWAARAGEGRFTPGEETDELRWLAPADAAALLSYASDRAVLDAFTAHPPDLRTVLLVRHALAGKRTEWAGPDSERPLVDEGRVQAQQLAHLLARFGVGALYAVPKTRCRETLAPYAAAAGLRVEDAPELGDGAVERDDAPALATLARLAGGAVTAAACAQGDGIPHLVRALAKAAPETPASDRDLADPPCRKGSVWVLSFDPDGTLVAADYHRDGVF
;
A
#
# COMPACT_ATOMS: atom_id res chain seq x y z
N MET A 1 -6.79 16.63 23.70
CA MET A 1 -7.43 15.87 22.62
C MET A 1 -6.44 14.82 22.20
N ALA A 2 -6.73 13.56 22.47
CA ALA A 2 -5.97 12.46 21.90
C ALA A 2 -6.47 12.21 20.46
N THR A 3 -5.63 11.61 19.63
CA THR A 3 -6.03 11.16 18.29
C THR A 3 -6.31 9.67 18.35
N VAL A 4 -7.51 9.26 17.96
CA VAL A 4 -7.89 7.85 17.80
C VAL A 4 -7.71 7.48 16.34
N HIS A 5 -6.78 6.56 16.07
CA HIS A 5 -6.54 6.05 14.72
C HIS A 5 -7.45 4.86 14.41
N ALA A 6 -7.91 4.84 13.17
CA ALA A 6 -8.72 3.78 12.60
C ALA A 6 -8.34 3.57 11.14
N ALA A 7 -8.68 2.41 10.62
CA ALA A 7 -8.40 2.04 9.24
C ALA A 7 -9.54 1.21 8.67
N GLY A 8 -9.75 1.33 7.36
CA GLY A 8 -10.79 0.59 6.64
C GLY A 8 -10.52 0.56 5.16
N ALA A 9 -11.51 0.11 4.38
CA ALA A 9 -11.36 0.06 2.94
C ALA A 9 -12.69 0.07 2.19
N VAL A 10 -12.61 0.43 0.91
CA VAL A 10 -13.58 -0.02 -0.08
C VAL A 10 -13.17 -1.42 -0.51
N LEU A 11 -13.77 -2.43 0.13
CA LEU A 11 -13.61 -3.82 -0.27
C LEU A 11 -14.40 -4.07 -1.56
N TRP A 12 -13.75 -4.52 -2.61
CA TRP A 12 -14.35 -4.70 -3.93
C TRP A 12 -14.06 -6.08 -4.52
N ARG A 13 -14.92 -6.53 -5.43
CA ARG A 13 -14.70 -7.73 -6.25
C ARG A 13 -15.06 -7.48 -7.72
N PRO A 14 -14.43 -8.17 -8.67
CA PRO A 14 -14.84 -8.11 -10.07
C PRO A 14 -16.30 -8.60 -10.26
N ALA A 15 -17.04 -7.88 -11.09
CA ALA A 15 -18.40 -8.21 -11.53
C ALA A 15 -18.52 -7.95 -13.04
N GLY A 16 -18.00 -8.89 -13.84
CA GLY A 16 -17.79 -8.66 -15.27
C GLY A 16 -16.72 -7.59 -15.51
N ASP A 17 -17.04 -6.59 -16.33
CA ASP A 17 -16.18 -5.42 -16.59
C ASP A 17 -16.31 -4.31 -15.53
N ALA A 18 -17.17 -4.52 -14.52
CA ALA A 18 -17.40 -3.60 -13.42
C ALA A 18 -16.85 -4.17 -12.09
N ALA A 19 -16.96 -3.38 -11.02
CA ALA A 19 -16.73 -3.85 -9.66
C ALA A 19 -18.02 -3.75 -8.84
N GLU A 20 -18.20 -4.70 -7.92
CA GLU A 20 -19.10 -4.53 -6.78
C GLU A 20 -18.26 -4.18 -5.55
N VAL A 21 -18.82 -3.34 -4.67
CA VAL A 21 -18.22 -2.96 -3.39
C VAL A 21 -19.06 -3.51 -2.23
N ALA A 22 -18.40 -3.90 -1.14
CA ALA A 22 -19.07 -4.34 0.07
C ALA A 22 -19.46 -3.14 0.94
N VAL A 23 -20.73 -3.10 1.35
CA VAL A 23 -21.24 -2.17 2.37
C VAL A 23 -21.80 -3.01 3.51
N VAL A 24 -21.48 -2.64 4.75
CA VAL A 24 -21.91 -3.37 5.95
C VAL A 24 -22.96 -2.56 6.72
N HIS A 25 -23.96 -3.26 7.27
CA HIS A 25 -24.91 -2.70 8.21
C HIS A 25 -24.44 -2.93 9.64
N ARG A 26 -24.56 -1.91 10.49
CA ARG A 26 -24.16 -1.96 11.90
C ARG A 26 -25.39 -1.82 12.80
N PRO A 27 -25.88 -2.91 13.43
CA PRO A 27 -27.17 -2.93 14.12
C PRO A 27 -27.20 -1.98 15.31
N HIS A 28 -26.08 -1.80 16.01
CA HIS A 28 -25.97 -0.88 17.15
C HIS A 28 -26.18 0.60 16.77
N HIS A 29 -25.93 0.96 15.51
CA HIS A 29 -26.11 2.33 15.01
C HIS A 29 -27.31 2.47 14.07
N GLY A 30 -27.78 1.37 13.47
CA GLY A 30 -28.82 1.38 12.46
C GLY A 30 -28.38 2.06 11.16
N ASP A 31 -27.09 1.94 10.81
CA ASP A 31 -26.48 2.59 9.65
C ASP A 31 -25.81 1.62 8.69
N TRP A 32 -25.53 2.13 7.49
CA TRP A 32 -24.74 1.48 6.45
C TRP A 32 -23.44 2.25 6.25
N SER A 33 -22.31 1.57 6.38
CA SER A 33 -20.98 2.17 6.24
C SER A 33 -20.02 1.29 5.46
N LEU A 34 -18.89 1.87 5.07
CA LEU A 34 -17.73 1.09 4.65
C LEU A 34 -17.12 0.37 5.87
N PRO A 35 -16.55 -0.83 5.68
CA PRO A 35 -15.94 -1.57 6.78
C PRO A 35 -14.66 -0.89 7.28
N LYS A 36 -14.52 -0.78 8.61
CA LYS A 36 -13.43 -0.08 9.29
C LYS A 36 -13.47 -0.35 10.80
N GLY A 37 -12.30 -0.26 11.43
CA GLY A 37 -12.23 -0.20 12.89
C GLY A 37 -10.95 0.42 13.40
N LYS A 38 -10.72 0.27 14.71
CA LYS A 38 -9.66 1.00 15.41
C LYS A 38 -8.31 0.31 15.17
N VAL A 39 -7.25 1.10 15.11
CA VAL A 39 -5.89 0.55 15.11
C VAL A 39 -5.55 0.12 16.53
N ASP A 40 -5.12 -1.11 16.70
CA ASP A 40 -4.70 -1.64 17.99
C ASP A 40 -3.31 -1.13 18.40
N PRO A 41 -2.97 -1.12 19.70
CA PRO A 41 -1.64 -0.74 20.15
C PRO A 41 -0.56 -1.62 19.51
N GLY A 42 0.40 -1.01 18.82
CA GLY A 42 1.46 -1.76 18.15
C GLY A 42 1.11 -2.22 16.74
N GLU A 43 -0.08 -1.88 16.22
CA GLU A 43 -0.56 -2.28 14.90
C GLU A 43 -0.32 -1.17 13.86
N SER A 44 -0.04 -1.55 12.61
CA SER A 44 -0.02 -0.59 11.50
C SER A 44 -1.45 -0.31 11.02
N ARG A 45 -1.70 0.87 10.43
CA ARG A 45 -3.00 1.16 9.80
C ARG A 45 -3.33 0.20 8.65
N VAL A 46 -2.32 -0.29 7.94
CA VAL A 46 -2.49 -1.25 6.85
C VAL A 46 -2.89 -2.62 7.39
N ASP A 47 -2.25 -3.09 8.48
CA ASP A 47 -2.65 -4.33 9.14
C ASP A 47 -4.05 -4.22 9.75
N ALA A 48 -4.35 -3.09 10.41
CA ALA A 48 -5.68 -2.81 10.95
C ALA A 48 -6.75 -2.85 9.84
N ALA A 49 -6.52 -2.20 8.69
CA ALA A 49 -7.48 -2.26 7.57
C ALA A 49 -7.76 -3.71 7.14
N VAL A 50 -6.73 -4.55 7.02
CA VAL A 50 -6.90 -5.95 6.60
C VAL A 50 -7.57 -6.80 7.68
N ARG A 51 -7.23 -6.60 8.96
CA ARG A 51 -7.87 -7.28 10.09
C ARG A 51 -9.35 -6.94 10.17
N GLU A 52 -9.68 -5.66 10.16
CA GLU A 52 -11.06 -5.15 10.26
C GLU A 52 -11.91 -5.63 9.08
N LEU A 53 -11.35 -5.67 7.87
CA LEU A 53 -12.02 -6.30 6.73
C LEU A 53 -12.33 -7.77 6.98
N ALA A 54 -11.39 -8.55 7.51
CA ALA A 54 -11.62 -9.96 7.80
C ALA A 54 -12.66 -10.15 8.91
N GLU A 55 -12.67 -9.29 9.94
CA GLU A 55 -13.60 -9.34 11.07
C GLU A 55 -15.02 -8.95 10.66
N GLU A 56 -15.19 -7.81 9.98
CA GLU A 56 -16.51 -7.28 9.62
C GLU A 56 -17.11 -7.90 8.35
N THR A 57 -16.29 -8.48 7.47
CA THR A 57 -16.79 -9.01 6.18
C THR A 57 -16.56 -10.51 6.01
N GLY A 58 -15.66 -11.11 6.78
CA GLY A 58 -15.27 -12.51 6.63
C GLY A 58 -14.42 -12.79 5.37
N PHE A 59 -13.95 -11.76 4.66
CA PHE A 59 -13.11 -11.89 3.47
C PHE A 59 -11.65 -11.54 3.76
N ALA A 60 -10.74 -12.36 3.23
CA ALA A 60 -9.37 -11.95 3.02
C ALA A 60 -9.33 -10.79 2.02
N ALA A 61 -8.29 -9.96 2.08
CA ALA A 61 -8.18 -8.80 1.22
C ALA A 61 -6.73 -8.50 0.82
N VAL A 62 -6.56 -8.01 -0.41
CA VAL A 62 -5.32 -7.45 -0.93
C VAL A 62 -5.52 -5.95 -1.13
N LEU A 63 -4.75 -5.13 -0.43
CA LEU A 63 -4.83 -3.68 -0.54
C LEU A 63 -4.23 -3.18 -1.86
N GLY A 64 -4.78 -2.06 -2.35
CA GLY A 64 -4.26 -1.23 -3.43
C GLY A 64 -3.97 0.18 -2.92
N ARG A 65 -4.24 1.21 -3.75
CA ARG A 65 -4.00 2.62 -3.39
C ARG A 65 -4.72 3.06 -2.11
N HIS A 66 -4.13 4.01 -1.39
CA HIS A 66 -4.87 4.83 -0.42
C HIS A 66 -5.92 5.66 -1.16
N LEU A 67 -7.09 5.82 -0.55
CA LEU A 67 -8.23 6.54 -1.14
C LEU A 67 -8.44 7.88 -0.46
N HIS A 68 -8.55 7.86 0.87
CA HIS A 68 -8.91 9.05 1.60
C HIS A 68 -8.63 8.93 3.11
N THR A 69 -8.39 10.06 3.75
CA THR A 69 -8.33 10.16 5.22
C THR A 69 -9.49 10.99 5.73
N VAL A 70 -10.40 10.36 6.46
CA VAL A 70 -11.55 11.02 7.09
C VAL A 70 -11.19 11.45 8.51
N ARG A 71 -11.51 12.70 8.89
CA ARG A 71 -11.27 13.24 10.24
C ARG A 71 -12.54 13.82 10.83
N TYR A 72 -12.88 13.44 12.07
CA TYR A 72 -14.06 13.96 12.76
C TYR A 72 -13.93 13.84 14.29
N PRO A 73 -14.55 14.74 15.06
CA PRO A 73 -14.52 14.68 16.51
C PRO A 73 -15.41 13.55 17.06
N VAL A 74 -14.93 12.84 18.07
CA VAL A 74 -15.69 11.80 18.80
C VAL A 74 -15.36 11.89 20.29
N GLY A 75 -16.38 12.15 21.12
CA GLY A 75 -16.20 12.12 22.59
C GLY A 75 -15.18 13.12 23.15
N GLY A 76 -14.87 14.20 22.42
CA GLY A 76 -13.84 15.18 22.79
C GLY A 76 -12.44 14.88 22.22
N ASP A 77 -12.26 13.75 21.54
CA ASP A 77 -11.04 13.37 20.82
C ASP A 77 -11.22 13.55 19.30
N GLU A 78 -10.11 13.55 18.56
CA GLU A 78 -10.13 13.53 17.09
C GLU A 78 -10.01 12.08 16.60
N LYS A 79 -10.97 11.60 15.80
CA LYS A 79 -10.86 10.32 15.11
C LYS A 79 -10.35 10.52 13.70
N VAL A 80 -9.32 9.76 13.33
CA VAL A 80 -8.69 9.79 12.00
C VAL A 80 -8.78 8.38 11.41
N VAL A 81 -9.47 8.26 10.27
CA VAL A 81 -9.68 6.99 9.57
C VAL A 81 -9.01 7.03 8.21
N ASP A 82 -8.07 6.14 7.94
CA ASP A 82 -7.49 5.95 6.62
C ASP A 82 -8.20 4.83 5.85
N PHE A 83 -8.49 5.07 4.58
CA PHE A 83 -9.16 4.11 3.71
C PHE A 83 -8.30 3.72 2.52
N TRP A 84 -8.31 2.43 2.18
CA TRP A 84 -7.67 1.88 0.97
C TRP A 84 -8.71 1.31 0.02
N ALA A 85 -8.33 1.16 -1.25
CA ALA A 85 -8.98 0.19 -2.13
C ALA A 85 -8.50 -1.22 -1.71
N ALA A 86 -9.40 -2.19 -1.65
CA ALA A 86 -9.03 -3.56 -1.27
C ALA A 86 -9.75 -4.58 -2.14
N ARG A 87 -9.01 -5.42 -2.87
CA ARG A 87 -9.58 -6.52 -3.64
C ARG A 87 -9.89 -7.69 -2.72
N ALA A 88 -11.13 -8.14 -2.74
CA ALA A 88 -11.59 -9.29 -1.97
C ALA A 88 -10.95 -10.59 -2.47
N GLY A 89 -10.44 -11.37 -1.53
CA GLY A 89 -9.94 -12.72 -1.71
C GLY A 89 -10.97 -13.77 -1.29
N GLU A 90 -10.48 -14.91 -0.83
CA GLU A 90 -11.33 -15.98 -0.30
C GLU A 90 -12.03 -15.54 0.99
N GLY A 91 -13.28 -15.97 1.15
CA GLY A 91 -14.05 -15.70 2.36
C GLY A 91 -15.55 -15.82 2.15
N ARG A 92 -16.27 -15.59 3.25
CA ARG A 92 -17.72 -15.47 3.25
C ARG A 92 -18.16 -14.62 4.44
N PHE A 93 -19.17 -13.80 4.24
CA PHE A 93 -19.78 -13.05 5.33
C PHE A 93 -20.51 -13.97 6.30
N THR A 94 -20.37 -13.68 7.60
CA THR A 94 -21.13 -14.31 8.68
C THR A 94 -21.64 -13.18 9.58
N PRO A 95 -22.97 -13.03 9.78
CA PRO A 95 -23.51 -12.02 10.69
C PRO A 95 -22.92 -12.13 12.10
N GLY A 96 -22.54 -10.99 12.68
CA GLY A 96 -21.99 -10.84 14.02
C GLY A 96 -22.64 -9.70 14.80
N GLU A 97 -22.10 -9.39 15.98
CA GLU A 97 -22.63 -8.32 16.84
C GLU A 97 -22.35 -6.92 16.25
N GLU A 98 -21.18 -6.72 15.63
CA GLU A 98 -20.78 -5.43 15.07
C GLU A 98 -21.38 -5.18 13.68
N THR A 99 -21.52 -6.24 12.88
CA THR A 99 -22.08 -6.20 11.52
C THR A 99 -23.00 -7.40 11.29
N ASP A 100 -24.28 -7.15 11.03
CA ASP A 100 -25.30 -8.20 10.87
C ASP A 100 -25.71 -8.42 9.41
N GLU A 101 -25.41 -7.48 8.52
CA GLU A 101 -25.66 -7.59 7.09
C GLU A 101 -24.49 -7.05 6.25
N LEU A 102 -24.19 -7.72 5.14
CA LEU A 102 -23.24 -7.26 4.12
C LEU A 102 -23.90 -7.33 2.75
N ARG A 103 -23.78 -6.26 1.97
CA ARG A 103 -24.25 -6.20 0.58
C ARG A 103 -23.12 -5.89 -0.37
N TRP A 104 -23.00 -6.71 -1.42
CA TRP A 104 -22.22 -6.40 -2.60
C TRP A 104 -23.08 -5.59 -3.56
N LEU A 105 -22.63 -4.37 -3.89
CA LEU A 105 -23.41 -3.42 -4.67
C LEU A 105 -22.55 -2.77 -5.73
N ALA A 106 -23.17 -2.37 -6.85
CA ALA A 106 -22.51 -1.44 -7.76
C ALA A 106 -22.20 -0.13 -7.02
N PRO A 107 -21.12 0.60 -7.35
CA PRO A 107 -20.73 1.81 -6.63
C PRO A 107 -21.84 2.87 -6.56
N ALA A 108 -22.67 3.02 -7.60
CA ALA A 108 -23.80 3.96 -7.57
C ALA A 108 -24.86 3.58 -6.52
N ASP A 109 -25.18 2.29 -6.39
CA ASP A 109 -26.15 1.80 -5.41
C ASP A 109 -25.57 1.86 -3.99
N ALA A 110 -24.27 1.56 -3.83
CA ALA A 110 -23.56 1.74 -2.58
C ALA A 110 -23.58 3.21 -2.13
N ALA A 111 -23.32 4.15 -3.04
CA ALA A 111 -23.38 5.58 -2.75
C ALA A 111 -24.78 6.02 -2.25
N ALA A 112 -25.85 5.47 -2.82
CA ALA A 112 -27.22 5.76 -2.40
C ALA A 112 -27.57 5.15 -1.03
N LEU A 113 -26.95 4.02 -0.66
CA LEU A 113 -27.19 3.32 0.60
C LEU A 113 -26.35 3.85 1.77
N LEU A 114 -25.11 4.28 1.52
CA LEU A 114 -24.17 4.75 2.54
C LEU A 114 -24.77 5.90 3.35
N SER A 115 -24.77 5.74 4.68
CA SER A 115 -25.39 6.71 5.58
C SER A 115 -24.59 8.01 5.71
N TYR A 116 -23.27 7.93 5.56
CA TYR A 116 -22.36 9.05 5.82
C TYR A 116 -21.79 9.67 4.54
N ALA A 117 -21.72 11.00 4.51
CA ALA A 117 -21.09 11.75 3.42
C ALA A 117 -19.59 11.46 3.31
N SER A 118 -18.93 11.19 4.44
CA SER A 118 -17.51 10.79 4.46
C SER A 118 -17.26 9.50 3.70
N ASP A 119 -18.13 8.50 3.85
CA ASP A 119 -17.98 7.20 3.19
C ASP A 119 -18.26 7.34 1.68
N ARG A 120 -19.21 8.20 1.30
CA ARG A 120 -19.44 8.56 -0.11
C ARG A 120 -18.21 9.23 -0.72
N ALA A 121 -17.54 10.15 -0.02
CA ALA A 121 -16.31 10.76 -0.50
C ALA A 121 -15.16 9.74 -0.70
N VAL A 122 -15.07 8.72 0.17
CA VAL A 122 -14.12 7.61 -0.01
C VAL A 122 -14.48 6.79 -1.26
N LEU A 123 -15.77 6.54 -1.50
CA LEU A 123 -16.25 5.82 -2.68
C LEU A 123 -16.07 6.62 -3.98
N ASP A 124 -16.24 7.94 -3.93
CA ASP A 124 -15.93 8.84 -5.05
C ASP A 124 -14.43 8.74 -5.41
N ALA A 125 -13.55 8.75 -4.42
CA ALA A 125 -12.11 8.54 -4.64
C ALA A 125 -11.78 7.15 -5.22
N PHE A 126 -12.54 6.11 -4.86
CA PHE A 126 -12.41 4.78 -5.45
C PHE A 126 -12.83 4.76 -6.92
N THR A 127 -13.96 5.37 -7.25
CA THR A 127 -14.54 5.36 -8.61
C THR A 127 -13.88 6.34 -9.58
N ALA A 128 -13.03 7.24 -9.10
CA ALA A 128 -12.23 8.15 -9.94
C ALA A 128 -11.29 7.43 -10.93
N HIS A 129 -10.95 6.17 -10.64
CA HIS A 129 -10.15 5.32 -11.52
C HIS A 129 -10.74 3.91 -11.57
N PRO A 130 -10.40 3.10 -12.60
CA PRO A 130 -10.69 1.68 -12.60
C PRO A 130 -10.26 0.98 -11.29
N PRO A 131 -11.00 -0.07 -10.87
CA PRO A 131 -10.74 -0.74 -9.61
C PRO A 131 -9.45 -1.60 -9.63
N ASP A 132 -9.14 -2.22 -10.78
CA ASP A 132 -7.98 -3.11 -10.95
C ASP A 132 -6.76 -2.34 -11.47
N LEU A 133 -6.24 -1.45 -10.63
CA LEU A 133 -5.01 -0.72 -10.94
C LEU A 133 -3.79 -1.65 -10.88
N ARG A 134 -2.79 -1.29 -11.68
CA ARG A 134 -1.46 -1.93 -11.63
C ARG A 134 -0.67 -1.33 -10.46
N THR A 135 0.03 -2.16 -9.71
CA THR A 135 0.75 -1.69 -8.51
C THR A 135 2.21 -2.14 -8.51
N VAL A 136 3.10 -1.21 -8.18
CA VAL A 136 4.53 -1.46 -7.94
C VAL A 136 4.92 -0.90 -6.59
N LEU A 137 5.57 -1.72 -5.76
CA LEU A 137 6.09 -1.31 -4.46
C LEU A 137 7.58 -1.01 -4.58
N LEU A 138 7.97 0.26 -4.47
CA LEU A 138 9.36 0.67 -4.48
C LEU A 138 9.89 0.78 -3.04
N VAL A 139 10.75 -0.16 -2.66
CA VAL A 139 11.20 -0.38 -1.27
C VAL A 139 12.60 0.19 -1.08
N ARG A 140 12.81 1.13 -0.16
CA ARG A 140 14.18 1.49 0.26
C ARG A 140 14.70 0.39 1.18
N HIS A 141 15.91 -0.11 0.90
CA HIS A 141 16.55 -1.09 1.77
C HIS A 141 16.55 -0.67 3.26
N ALA A 142 16.49 -1.66 4.15
CA ALA A 142 16.51 -1.48 5.60
C ALA A 142 17.88 -1.01 6.13
N LEU A 143 18.00 -0.81 7.43
CA LEU A 143 19.24 -0.37 8.08
C LEU A 143 20.42 -1.34 7.84
N ALA A 144 21.56 -0.79 7.42
CA ALA A 144 22.74 -1.55 7.01
C ALA A 144 24.05 -0.99 7.60
N GLY A 145 23.97 -0.30 8.75
CA GLY A 145 25.12 0.41 9.32
C GLY A 145 25.64 1.56 8.45
N LYS A 146 26.84 2.05 8.77
CA LYS A 146 27.53 3.10 8.00
C LYS A 146 28.54 2.50 7.03
N ARG A 147 28.69 3.16 5.88
CA ARG A 147 29.67 2.78 4.85
C ARG A 147 31.11 2.83 5.36
N THR A 148 31.43 3.85 6.16
CA THR A 148 32.77 4.10 6.72
C THR A 148 33.23 3.06 7.74
N GLU A 149 32.29 2.28 8.28
CA GLU A 149 32.54 1.25 9.31
C GLU A 149 32.62 -0.16 8.68
N TRP A 150 32.44 -0.28 7.37
CA TRP A 150 32.48 -1.54 6.64
C TRP A 150 33.80 -1.68 5.87
N ALA A 151 34.54 -2.75 6.15
CA ALA A 151 35.87 -2.98 5.57
C ALA A 151 35.84 -3.56 4.15
N GLY A 152 34.72 -4.14 3.71
CA GLY A 152 34.57 -4.78 2.41
C GLY A 152 34.00 -3.85 1.32
N PRO A 153 33.71 -4.40 0.12
CA PRO A 153 32.98 -3.68 -0.92
C PRO A 153 31.61 -3.21 -0.42
N ASP A 154 31.20 -1.95 -0.68
CA ASP A 154 29.88 -1.46 -0.24
C ASP A 154 28.71 -2.24 -0.86
N SER A 155 28.90 -2.87 -2.02
CA SER A 155 27.90 -3.78 -2.62
C SER A 155 27.56 -4.96 -1.71
N GLU A 156 28.53 -5.42 -0.91
CA GLU A 156 28.40 -6.60 -0.05
C GLU A 156 27.92 -6.29 1.36
N ARG A 157 27.82 -4.99 1.72
CA ARG A 157 27.46 -4.56 3.08
C ARG A 157 26.05 -5.06 3.47
N PRO A 158 25.91 -5.84 4.56
CA PRO A 158 24.66 -6.44 4.97
C PRO A 158 23.79 -5.51 5.82
N LEU A 159 22.59 -5.95 6.13
CA LEU A 159 21.73 -5.39 7.17
C LEU A 159 22.35 -5.60 8.56
N VAL A 160 22.14 -4.61 9.43
CA VAL A 160 22.37 -4.74 10.88
C VAL A 160 21.12 -5.34 11.54
N ASP A 161 21.20 -5.69 12.82
CA ASP A 161 20.11 -6.38 13.54
C ASP A 161 18.79 -5.61 13.50
N GLU A 162 18.82 -4.29 13.73
CA GLU A 162 17.64 -3.44 13.61
C GLU A 162 17.09 -3.44 12.17
N GLY A 163 17.96 -3.53 11.17
CA GLY A 163 17.57 -3.67 9.78
C GLY A 163 16.90 -5.00 9.47
N ARG A 164 17.31 -6.10 10.12
CA ARG A 164 16.65 -7.41 9.99
C ARG A 164 15.25 -7.38 10.60
N VAL A 165 15.05 -6.65 11.71
CA VAL A 165 13.71 -6.40 12.27
C VAL A 165 12.84 -5.61 11.29
N GLN A 166 13.39 -4.55 10.69
CA GLN A 166 12.67 -3.79 9.64
C GLN A 166 12.30 -4.66 8.43
N ALA A 167 13.19 -5.56 8.00
CA ALA A 167 12.93 -6.48 6.89
C ALA A 167 11.76 -7.43 7.21
N GLN A 168 11.61 -7.86 8.46
CA GLN A 168 10.45 -8.67 8.88
C GLN A 168 9.15 -7.86 8.88
N GLN A 169 9.16 -6.63 9.40
CA GLN A 169 8.01 -5.74 9.35
C GLN A 169 7.58 -5.45 7.92
N LEU A 170 8.55 -5.21 7.02
CA LEU A 170 8.30 -5.06 5.60
C LEU A 170 7.65 -6.29 4.99
N ALA A 171 8.05 -7.51 5.39
CA ALA A 171 7.43 -8.72 4.87
C ALA A 171 5.91 -8.79 5.15
N HIS A 172 5.47 -8.34 6.34
CA HIS A 172 4.05 -8.22 6.64
C HIS A 172 3.36 -7.20 5.72
N LEU A 173 3.97 -6.02 5.54
CA LEU A 173 3.44 -4.98 4.66
C LEU A 173 3.31 -5.47 3.21
N LEU A 174 4.36 -6.08 2.64
CA LEU A 174 4.37 -6.62 1.28
C LEU A 174 3.27 -7.68 1.08
N ALA A 175 2.99 -8.49 2.11
CA ALA A 175 1.91 -9.47 2.06
C ALA A 175 0.53 -8.80 1.90
N ARG A 176 0.30 -7.63 2.52
CA ARG A 176 -0.99 -6.92 2.43
C ARG A 176 -1.28 -6.36 1.04
N PHE A 177 -0.25 -6.14 0.23
CA PHE A 177 -0.37 -5.70 -1.17
C PHE A 177 -0.24 -6.85 -2.18
N GLY A 178 -0.20 -8.11 -1.73
CA GLY A 178 -0.25 -9.28 -2.61
C GLY A 178 0.93 -9.36 -3.59
N VAL A 179 2.14 -9.02 -3.13
CA VAL A 179 3.34 -9.00 -3.99
C VAL A 179 3.66 -10.40 -4.54
N GLY A 180 3.62 -10.54 -5.87
CA GLY A 180 3.89 -11.81 -6.56
C GLY A 180 5.27 -11.88 -7.24
N ALA A 181 6.01 -10.77 -7.31
CA ALA A 181 7.33 -10.73 -7.92
C ALA A 181 8.28 -9.80 -7.16
N LEU A 182 9.55 -10.21 -7.04
CA LEU A 182 10.56 -9.48 -6.25
C LEU A 182 11.78 -9.15 -7.09
N TYR A 183 12.21 -7.90 -7.00
CA TYR A 183 13.40 -7.38 -7.67
C TYR A 183 14.26 -6.62 -6.66
N ALA A 184 15.57 -6.60 -6.86
CA ALA A 184 16.47 -5.79 -6.04
C ALA A 184 17.64 -5.26 -6.87
N VAL A 185 18.08 -4.06 -6.54
CA VAL A 185 19.42 -3.60 -6.93
C VAL A 185 20.45 -4.61 -6.38
N PRO A 186 21.46 -5.04 -7.15
CA PRO A 186 22.40 -6.12 -6.78
C PRO A 186 23.37 -5.70 -5.67
N LYS A 187 22.83 -5.48 -4.48
CA LYS A 187 23.53 -5.16 -3.24
C LYS A 187 22.95 -6.02 -2.12
N THR A 188 23.82 -6.55 -1.25
CA THR A 188 23.44 -7.49 -0.17
C THR A 188 22.29 -6.94 0.68
N ARG A 189 22.40 -5.70 1.17
CA ARG A 189 21.33 -5.03 1.92
C ARG A 189 19.96 -4.97 1.23
N CYS A 190 19.92 -4.83 -0.10
CA CYS A 190 18.65 -4.76 -0.83
C CYS A 190 18.00 -6.15 -0.90
N ARG A 191 18.79 -7.18 -1.21
CA ARG A 191 18.34 -8.58 -1.21
C ARG A 191 17.91 -9.04 0.18
N GLU A 192 18.71 -8.76 1.22
CA GLU A 192 18.38 -9.11 2.61
C GLU A 192 17.12 -8.38 3.12
N THR A 193 16.80 -7.20 2.59
CA THR A 193 15.56 -6.48 2.95
C THR A 193 14.32 -7.24 2.49
N LEU A 194 14.36 -7.88 1.32
CA LEU A 194 13.25 -8.66 0.78
C LEU A 194 13.27 -10.14 1.18
N ALA A 195 14.40 -10.62 1.71
CA ALA A 195 14.61 -12.04 1.98
C ALA A 195 13.54 -12.68 2.89
N PRO A 196 13.03 -12.05 3.97
CA PRO A 196 12.00 -12.67 4.80
C PRO A 196 10.69 -12.89 4.04
N TYR A 197 10.27 -11.91 3.25
CA TYR A 197 9.08 -12.04 2.40
C TYR A 197 9.27 -13.07 1.29
N ALA A 198 10.43 -13.04 0.62
CA ALA A 198 10.78 -14.00 -0.42
C ALA A 198 10.68 -15.45 0.09
N ALA A 199 11.20 -15.71 1.29
CA ALA A 199 11.12 -17.02 1.93
C ALA A 199 9.68 -17.41 2.27
N ALA A 200 8.89 -16.51 2.86
CA ALA A 200 7.50 -16.77 3.23
C ALA A 200 6.59 -17.01 2.01
N ALA A 201 6.80 -16.26 0.93
CA ALA A 201 6.01 -16.34 -0.30
C ALA A 201 6.54 -17.36 -1.32
N GLY A 202 7.70 -17.99 -1.06
CA GLY A 202 8.34 -18.92 -1.99
C GLY A 202 8.84 -18.26 -3.29
N LEU A 203 9.15 -16.97 -3.23
CA LEU A 203 9.58 -16.16 -4.38
C LEU A 203 11.10 -16.04 -4.47
N ARG A 204 11.60 -15.81 -5.68
CA ARG A 204 13.01 -15.44 -5.92
C ARG A 204 13.13 -13.94 -6.06
N VAL A 205 14.27 -13.40 -5.64
CA VAL A 205 14.61 -11.99 -5.85
C VAL A 205 15.48 -11.87 -7.10
N GLU A 206 14.94 -11.26 -8.14
CA GLU A 206 15.63 -10.97 -9.40
C GLU A 206 16.46 -9.69 -9.32
N ASP A 207 17.46 -9.56 -10.19
CA ASP A 207 18.29 -8.35 -10.25
C ASP A 207 17.61 -7.23 -11.05
N ALA A 208 17.72 -6.01 -10.53
CA ALA A 208 17.29 -4.77 -11.19
C ALA A 208 18.39 -3.69 -11.04
N PRO A 209 19.55 -3.86 -11.70
CA PRO A 209 20.67 -2.93 -11.60
C PRO A 209 20.33 -1.50 -12.08
N GLU A 210 19.35 -1.36 -12.96
CA GLU A 210 18.85 -0.09 -13.49
C GLU A 210 18.30 0.81 -12.39
N LEU A 211 17.77 0.23 -11.31
CA LEU A 211 17.20 0.97 -10.17
C LEU A 211 18.26 1.46 -9.15
N GLY A 212 19.55 1.23 -9.39
CA GLY A 212 20.63 1.66 -8.50
C GLY A 212 20.88 3.17 -8.55
N ASP A 213 21.24 3.79 -7.42
CA ASP A 213 21.43 5.26 -7.32
C ASP A 213 22.29 5.84 -8.46
N GLY A 214 23.47 5.25 -8.69
CA GLY A 214 24.37 5.74 -9.73
C GLY A 214 23.90 5.46 -11.15
N ALA A 215 23.00 4.49 -11.37
CA ALA A 215 22.38 4.28 -12.67
C ALA A 215 21.34 5.38 -12.94
N VAL A 216 20.42 5.58 -11.99
CA VAL A 216 19.38 6.62 -12.03
C VAL A 216 19.99 8.02 -12.15
N GLU A 217 21.07 8.32 -11.42
CA GLU A 217 21.75 9.62 -11.47
C GLU A 217 22.34 9.92 -12.86
N ARG A 218 22.83 8.89 -13.57
CA ARG A 218 23.39 9.07 -14.92
C ARG A 218 22.31 9.20 -15.98
N ASP A 219 21.29 8.35 -15.90
CA ASP A 219 20.16 8.29 -16.83
C ASP A 219 19.02 7.51 -16.17
N ASP A 220 17.89 8.16 -15.95
CA ASP A 220 16.72 7.57 -15.30
C ASP A 220 15.80 6.82 -16.27
N ALA A 221 15.97 6.97 -17.58
CA ALA A 221 15.09 6.35 -18.57
C ALA A 221 15.06 4.80 -18.46
N PRO A 222 16.19 4.08 -18.28
CA PRO A 222 16.16 2.63 -18.08
C PRO A 222 15.45 2.20 -16.78
N ALA A 223 15.57 3.00 -15.73
CA ALA A 223 14.89 2.76 -14.46
C ALA A 223 13.37 2.96 -14.57
N LEU A 224 12.94 4.03 -15.24
CA LEU A 224 11.54 4.30 -15.55
C LEU A 224 10.94 3.20 -16.45
N ALA A 225 11.67 2.77 -17.48
CA ALA A 225 11.27 1.64 -18.33
C ALA A 225 11.13 0.33 -17.53
N THR A 226 12.02 0.11 -16.55
CA THR A 226 11.92 -1.02 -15.63
C THR A 226 10.64 -0.92 -14.79
N LEU A 227 10.35 0.23 -14.17
CA LEU A 227 9.12 0.42 -13.40
C LEU A 227 7.86 0.23 -14.26
N ALA A 228 7.86 0.74 -15.50
CA ALA A 228 6.74 0.54 -16.44
C ALA A 228 6.55 -0.95 -16.79
N ARG A 229 7.63 -1.70 -17.02
CA ARG A 229 7.58 -3.15 -17.24
C ARG A 229 7.02 -3.88 -16.02
N LEU A 230 7.44 -3.50 -14.82
CA LEU A 230 6.94 -4.08 -13.57
C LEU A 230 5.45 -3.80 -13.38
N ALA A 231 5.00 -2.57 -13.64
CA ALA A 231 3.59 -2.20 -13.59
C ALA A 231 2.76 -2.98 -14.63
N GLY A 232 3.30 -3.22 -15.82
CA GLY A 232 2.65 -4.03 -16.86
C GLY A 232 2.61 -5.55 -16.60
N GLY A 233 3.17 -6.02 -15.48
CA GLY A 233 3.17 -7.43 -15.11
C GLY A 233 1.78 -7.96 -14.68
N ALA A 234 1.64 -9.29 -14.66
CA ALA A 234 0.39 -9.95 -14.24
C ALA A 234 0.16 -9.95 -12.72
N VAL A 235 1.17 -9.56 -11.94
CA VAL A 235 1.15 -9.54 -10.47
C VAL A 235 1.78 -8.26 -9.96
N THR A 236 1.42 -7.85 -8.74
CA THR A 236 2.09 -6.75 -8.03
C THR A 236 3.57 -7.09 -7.85
N ALA A 237 4.45 -6.18 -8.24
CA ALA A 237 5.89 -6.34 -8.06
C ALA A 237 6.41 -5.46 -6.91
N ALA A 238 7.38 -5.94 -6.14
CA ALA A 238 8.17 -5.10 -5.24
C ALA A 238 9.63 -5.04 -5.70
N ALA A 239 10.18 -3.84 -5.76
CA ALA A 239 11.56 -3.60 -6.16
C ALA A 239 12.32 -2.89 -5.02
N CYS A 240 13.35 -3.53 -4.47
CA CYS A 240 14.19 -2.93 -3.45
C CYS A 240 15.36 -2.14 -4.07
N ALA A 241 15.41 -0.85 -3.74
CA ALA A 241 16.39 0.09 -4.25
C ALA A 241 17.00 0.93 -3.11
N GLN A 242 17.70 1.99 -3.51
CA GLN A 242 18.53 2.81 -2.63
C GLN A 242 17.95 4.22 -2.42
N GLY A 243 18.63 5.03 -1.61
CA GLY A 243 18.06 6.25 -1.03
C GLY A 243 17.98 7.45 -1.96
N ASP A 244 18.80 7.50 -3.01
CA ASP A 244 18.94 8.68 -3.86
C ASP A 244 18.13 8.51 -5.16
N GLY A 245 18.09 7.30 -5.71
CA GLY A 245 17.31 6.96 -6.91
C GLY A 245 15.80 6.94 -6.67
N ILE A 246 15.33 6.44 -5.52
CA ILE A 246 13.88 6.34 -5.25
C ILE A 246 13.18 7.71 -5.30
N PRO A 247 13.62 8.77 -4.57
CA PRO A 247 12.99 10.08 -4.66
C PRO A 247 13.03 10.69 -6.07
N HIS A 248 14.09 10.41 -6.83
CA HIS A 248 14.21 10.87 -8.21
C HIS A 248 13.14 10.22 -9.10
N LEU A 249 13.00 8.89 -9.03
CA LEU A 249 12.03 8.15 -9.83
C LEU A 249 10.58 8.48 -9.49
N VAL A 250 10.23 8.56 -8.19
CA VAL A 250 8.87 8.94 -7.75
C VAL A 250 8.51 10.34 -8.28
N ARG A 251 9.44 11.29 -8.19
CA ARG A 251 9.25 12.65 -8.71
C ARG A 251 9.13 12.69 -10.24
N ALA A 252 9.93 11.90 -10.95
CA ALA A 252 9.88 11.82 -12.40
C ALA A 252 8.53 11.26 -12.89
N LEU A 253 8.05 10.17 -12.27
CA LEU A 253 6.75 9.59 -12.56
C LEU A 253 5.61 10.57 -12.27
N ALA A 254 5.64 11.25 -11.12
CA ALA A 254 4.63 12.25 -10.76
C ALA A 254 4.58 13.43 -11.73
N LYS A 255 5.73 13.88 -12.25
CA LYS A 255 5.80 14.95 -13.27
C LYS A 255 5.29 14.53 -14.64
N ALA A 256 5.39 13.23 -14.96
CA ALA A 256 4.94 12.69 -16.24
C ALA A 256 3.43 12.39 -16.26
N ALA A 257 2.77 12.37 -15.10
CA ALA A 257 1.33 12.18 -15.00
C ALA A 257 0.57 13.44 -15.50
N PRO A 258 -0.50 13.29 -16.30
CA PRO A 258 -1.30 14.43 -16.76
C PRO A 258 -1.95 15.22 -15.62
N GLU A 259 -2.34 14.51 -14.56
CA GLU A 259 -2.87 15.07 -13.33
C GLU A 259 -1.95 14.69 -12.18
N THR A 260 -1.86 15.54 -11.16
CA THR A 260 -1.06 15.25 -9.97
C THR A 260 -1.61 13.99 -9.29
N PRO A 261 -0.79 12.93 -9.12
CA PRO A 261 -1.23 11.71 -8.46
C PRO A 261 -1.70 11.98 -7.03
N ALA A 262 -2.69 11.22 -6.56
CA ALA A 262 -3.07 11.25 -5.15
C ALA A 262 -1.89 10.80 -4.28
N SER A 263 -1.58 11.57 -3.24
CA SER A 263 -0.48 11.26 -2.30
C SER A 263 -0.69 11.94 -0.95
N ASP A 264 -0.25 11.27 0.12
CA ASP A 264 -0.17 11.84 1.47
C ASP A 264 1.12 12.67 1.70
N ARG A 265 1.99 12.77 0.69
CA ARG A 265 3.29 13.45 0.76
C ARG A 265 3.49 14.47 -0.35
N ASP A 266 4.48 15.32 -0.13
CA ASP A 266 4.99 16.20 -1.16
C ASP A 266 5.78 15.40 -2.20
N LEU A 267 5.21 15.22 -3.39
CA LEU A 267 5.87 14.55 -4.51
C LEU A 267 6.98 15.41 -5.16
N ALA A 268 7.03 16.70 -4.84
CA ALA A 268 8.15 17.57 -5.16
C ALA A 268 9.32 17.42 -4.17
N ASP A 269 9.16 16.69 -3.07
CA ASP A 269 10.29 16.21 -2.26
C ASP A 269 9.98 14.85 -1.63
N PRO A 270 9.95 13.76 -2.43
CA PRO A 270 9.46 12.48 -1.96
C PRO A 270 10.32 11.95 -0.80
N PRO A 271 9.74 11.68 0.39
CA PRO A 271 10.48 11.05 1.47
C PRO A 271 10.95 9.65 1.05
N CYS A 272 12.07 9.22 1.61
CA CYS A 272 12.60 7.90 1.35
C CYS A 272 13.44 7.46 2.55
N ARG A 273 12.83 7.07 3.68
CA ARG A 273 13.58 6.60 4.86
C ARG A 273 13.97 5.13 4.70
N LYS A 274 15.02 4.66 5.37
CA LYS A 274 15.42 3.24 5.30
C LYS A 274 14.29 2.35 5.82
N GLY A 275 13.97 1.31 5.07
CA GLY A 275 12.82 0.44 5.35
C GLY A 275 11.46 1.04 4.98
N SER A 276 11.41 2.11 4.19
CA SER A 276 10.14 2.66 3.68
C SER A 276 9.75 2.06 2.33
N VAL A 277 8.48 2.19 1.98
CA VAL A 277 7.88 1.72 0.74
C VAL A 277 7.07 2.84 0.12
N TRP A 278 7.23 3.03 -1.19
CA TRP A 278 6.25 3.73 -2.01
C TRP A 278 5.35 2.69 -2.69
N VAL A 279 4.05 2.79 -2.48
CA VAL A 279 3.04 2.04 -3.24
C VAL A 279 2.64 2.93 -4.41
N LEU A 280 3.06 2.55 -5.60
CA LEU A 280 2.79 3.28 -6.84
C LEU A 280 1.69 2.57 -7.60
N SER A 281 0.57 3.25 -7.83
CA SER A 281 -0.57 2.69 -8.55
C SER A 281 -0.71 3.37 -9.91
N PHE A 282 -0.90 2.55 -10.94
CA PHE A 282 -0.94 2.96 -12.33
C PHE A 282 -2.23 2.52 -13.00
N ASP A 283 -2.76 3.38 -13.87
CA ASP A 283 -3.83 3.02 -14.77
C ASP A 283 -3.38 1.97 -15.80
N PRO A 284 -4.32 1.29 -16.49
CA PRO A 284 -4.00 0.29 -17.51
C PRO A 284 -3.16 0.82 -18.69
N ASP A 285 -3.16 2.13 -18.92
CA ASP A 285 -2.31 2.80 -19.92
C ASP A 285 -0.87 3.05 -19.43
N GLY A 286 -0.58 2.80 -18.15
CA GLY A 286 0.72 3.02 -17.52
C GLY A 286 0.89 4.39 -16.85
N THR A 287 -0.15 5.23 -16.81
CA THR A 287 -0.13 6.52 -16.14
C THR A 287 -0.13 6.34 -14.62
N LEU A 288 0.75 7.04 -13.89
CA LEU A 288 0.74 7.03 -12.42
C LEU A 288 -0.47 7.82 -11.90
N VAL A 289 -1.28 7.22 -11.02
CA VAL A 289 -2.51 7.84 -10.48
C VAL A 289 -2.50 8.00 -8.97
N ALA A 290 -1.71 7.19 -8.26
CA ALA A 290 -1.49 7.35 -6.82
C ALA A 290 -0.06 6.96 -6.44
N ALA A 291 0.49 7.66 -5.45
CA ALA A 291 1.80 7.40 -4.87
C ALA A 291 1.71 7.54 -3.35
N ASP A 292 1.67 6.41 -2.65
CA ASP A 292 1.44 6.36 -1.20
C ASP A 292 2.71 5.97 -0.47
N TYR A 293 3.12 6.75 0.52
CA TYR A 293 4.35 6.53 1.26
C TYR A 293 4.10 5.84 2.60
N HIS A 294 4.64 4.62 2.74
CA HIS A 294 4.58 3.82 3.96
C HIS A 294 5.96 3.74 4.60
N ARG A 295 6.01 3.91 5.92
CA ARG A 295 7.28 3.95 6.65
C ARG A 295 7.24 3.22 7.99
N ASP A 296 6.07 3.14 8.61
CA ASP A 296 5.94 2.69 9.98
C ASP A 296 5.09 1.41 9.95
N GLY A 297 5.72 0.28 10.27
CA GLY A 297 5.03 -1.00 10.43
C GLY A 297 4.21 -1.09 11.73
N VAL A 298 4.15 -0.01 12.51
CA VAL A 298 3.53 0.07 13.83
C VAL A 298 3.18 1.54 14.13
N PHE A 299 1.95 1.82 14.59
CA PHE A 299 1.56 3.09 15.24
C PHE A 299 1.45 2.93 16.76
#